data_AF-A0A9D4DAZ9-F1
#
_entry.id   AF-A0A9D4DAZ9-F1
#
_cell.length_a   1.000
_cell.length_b   1.000
_cell.length_c   1.000
_cell.angle_alpha   90.00
_cell.angle_beta   90.00
_cell.angle_gamma   90.00
#
_symmetry.space_group_name_H-M   'P 1'
#
loop_
_entity.id
_entity.type
_entity.pdbx_description
1 polymer ?
#
loop_
_entity_poly.entity_id
_entity_poly.type
_entity_poly.pdbx_seq_one_letter_code
_entity_poly.pdbx_strand_id
1 'polypeptide(L)'
;MFLVGLTGGIASGKSTCSNFFRGERIPVVDADIVAREVVEPGRRALKKIVATFGPEVLHSDGTLNREKLGGLVFSDEAKRKQLNMIMHPEIGKAMMWKLLWLFLSGRYWQSHDVETAVVVSFW
;
A
#
# COMPACT_ATOMS: atom_id res chain seq x y z
N MET A 1 9.30 12.90 14.66
CA MET A 1 8.66 11.73 14.04
C MET A 1 9.76 10.90 13.41
N PHE A 2 9.92 9.67 13.87
CA PHE A 2 10.91 8.74 13.37
C PHE A 2 10.21 7.78 12.39
N LEU A 3 10.73 7.64 11.17
CA LEU A 3 10.19 6.70 10.20
C LEU A 3 11.12 5.49 10.13
N VAL A 4 10.58 4.30 10.41
CA VAL A 4 11.34 3.05 10.38
C VAL A 4 10.90 2.24 9.16
N GLY A 5 11.80 2.08 8.19
CA GLY A 5 11.55 1.21 7.05
C GLY A 5 11.78 -0.25 7.42
N LEU A 6 10.75 -1.10 7.35
CA LEU A 6 10.92 -2.55 7.37
C LEU A 6 11.11 -3.06 5.94
N THR A 7 12.32 -3.52 5.67
CA THR A 7 12.71 -4.17 4.41
C THR A 7 13.26 -5.57 4.71
N GLY A 8 13.18 -6.47 3.73
CA GLY A 8 13.60 -7.86 3.89
C GLY A 8 13.13 -8.73 2.72
N GLY A 9 13.70 -9.92 2.52
CA GLY A 9 13.28 -10.83 1.44
C GLY A 9 11.90 -11.48 1.66
N ILE A 10 11.47 -12.32 0.72
CA ILE A 10 10.30 -13.18 0.88
C ILE A 10 10.52 -14.08 2.11
N ALA A 11 9.49 -14.24 2.95
CA ALA A 11 9.52 -15.03 4.19
C ALA A 11 10.51 -14.56 5.30
N SER A 12 11.03 -13.33 5.22
CA SER A 12 11.94 -12.75 6.24
C SER A 12 11.27 -12.36 7.58
N GLY A 13 9.97 -12.61 7.75
CA GLY A 13 9.28 -12.30 9.01
C GLY A 13 8.87 -10.82 9.18
N LYS A 14 8.90 -9.99 8.12
CA LYS A 14 8.40 -8.59 8.16
C LYS A 14 6.97 -8.48 8.71
N SER A 15 6.09 -9.40 8.34
CA SER A 15 4.71 -9.45 8.84
C SER A 15 4.67 -9.72 10.35
N THR A 16 5.57 -10.56 10.86
CA THR A 16 5.73 -10.80 12.30
C THR A 16 6.26 -9.56 13.02
N CYS A 17 7.26 -8.90 12.46
CA CYS A 17 7.83 -7.67 13.02
C CYS A 17 6.83 -6.51 13.04
N SER A 18 6.09 -6.30 11.95
CA SER A 18 4.99 -5.32 11.93
C SER A 18 3.87 -5.65 12.94
N ASN A 19 3.51 -6.93 13.12
CA ASN A 19 2.53 -7.32 14.14
C ASN A 19 3.03 -7.07 15.57
N PHE A 20 4.32 -7.29 15.83
CA PHE A 20 4.94 -6.93 17.10
C PHE A 20 4.80 -5.42 17.38
N PHE A 21 5.16 -4.56 16.42
CA PHE A 21 4.99 -3.11 16.56
C PHE A 21 3.53 -2.69 16.78
N ARG A 22 2.57 -3.33 16.10
CA ARG A 22 1.14 -3.10 16.34
C ARG A 22 0.73 -3.44 17.78
N GLY A 23 1.28 -4.52 18.35
CA GLY A 23 1.07 -4.91 19.75
C GLY A 23 1.56 -3.87 20.75
N GLU A 24 2.69 -3.23 20.44
CA GLU A 24 3.27 -2.12 21.21
C GLU A 24 2.58 -0.77 20.94
N ARG A 25 1.41 -0.76 20.28
CA ARG A 25 0.65 0.45 19.92
C ARG A 25 1.42 1.41 19.00
N ILE A 26 2.46 0.91 18.32
CA ILE A 26 3.21 1.68 17.31
C ILE A 26 2.46 1.59 15.97
N PRO A 27 2.11 2.73 15.35
CA PRO A 27 1.43 2.73 14.06
C PRO A 27 2.30 2.08 12.96
N VAL A 28 1.67 1.17 12.22
CA VAL A 28 2.30 0.53 11.05
C VAL A 28 1.53 0.90 9.79
N VAL A 29 2.24 1.47 8.82
CA VAL A 29 1.74 1.73 7.48
C VAL A 29 2.31 0.65 6.56
N ASP A 30 1.45 -0.22 6.06
CA ASP A 30 1.84 -1.35 5.22
C ASP A 30 1.64 -1.00 3.73
N ALA A 31 2.71 -1.03 2.93
CA ALA A 31 2.62 -0.69 1.52
C ALA A 31 1.74 -1.67 0.72
N ASP A 32 1.65 -2.94 1.12
CA ASP A 32 0.76 -3.91 0.46
C ASP A 32 -0.70 -3.55 0.71
N ILE A 33 -1.03 -3.17 1.95
CA ILE A 33 -2.39 -2.72 2.27
C ILE A 33 -2.71 -1.45 1.49
N VAL A 34 -1.80 -0.47 1.47
CA VAL A 34 -1.98 0.78 0.73
C VAL A 34 -2.15 0.52 -0.77
N ALA A 35 -1.35 -0.38 -1.36
CA ALA A 35 -1.47 -0.74 -2.76
C ALA A 35 -2.84 -1.35 -3.10
N ARG A 36 -3.48 -2.04 -2.15
CA ARG A 36 -4.84 -2.58 -2.32
C ARG A 36 -5.91 -1.50 -2.18
N GLU A 37 -5.75 -0.60 -1.23
CA GLU A 37 -6.70 0.50 -0.99
C GLU A 37 -6.76 1.50 -2.17
N VAL A 38 -5.63 1.77 -2.83
CA VAL A 38 -5.60 2.74 -3.95
C VAL A 38 -6.35 2.24 -5.19
N VAL A 39 -6.61 0.94 -5.29
CA VAL A 39 -7.37 0.31 -6.40
C VAL A 39 -8.78 -0.14 -5.99
N GLU A 40 -9.27 0.29 -4.84
CA GLU A 40 -10.67 0.04 -4.45
C GLU A 40 -11.66 0.72 -5.41
N PRO A 41 -12.91 0.20 -5.50
CA PRO A 41 -13.98 0.82 -6.27
C PRO A 41 -14.11 2.32 -5.97
N GLY A 42 -14.21 3.12 -7.04
CA GLY A 42 -14.32 4.58 -6.94
C GLY A 42 -12.97 5.33 -6.89
N ARG A 43 -11.85 4.64 -6.68
CA ARG A 43 -10.51 5.27 -6.69
C ARG A 43 -10.01 5.60 -8.09
N ARG A 44 -9.14 6.61 -8.17
CA ARG A 44 -8.56 7.09 -9.42
C ARG A 44 -7.64 6.06 -10.08
N ALA A 45 -6.89 5.27 -9.29
CA ALA A 45 -6.01 4.24 -9.84
C ALA A 45 -6.80 3.15 -10.56
N LEU A 46 -7.89 2.66 -9.95
CA LEU A 46 -8.76 1.66 -10.58
C LEU A 46 -9.32 2.14 -11.92
N LYS A 47 -9.82 3.38 -11.99
CA LYS A 47 -10.33 3.95 -13.24
C LYS A 47 -9.27 4.01 -14.35
N LYS A 48 -8.02 4.38 -14.01
CA LYS A 48 -6.91 4.39 -14.96
C LYS A 48 -6.54 2.97 -15.41
N ILE A 49 -6.51 2.01 -14.49
CA ILE A 49 -6.24 0.60 -14.81
C ILE A 49 -7.28 0.08 -15.79
N VAL A 50 -8.57 0.33 -15.53
CA VAL A 50 -9.67 -0.09 -16.42
C VAL A 50 -9.58 0.60 -17.79
N ALA A 51 -9.18 1.87 -17.84
CA ALA A 51 -8.99 2.57 -19.11
C ALA A 51 -7.80 2.03 -19.93
N THR A 52 -6.76 1.51 -19.28
CA THR A 52 -5.55 1.00 -19.96
C THR A 52 -5.66 -0.48 -20.32
N PHE A 53 -6.22 -1.31 -19.42
CA PHE A 53 -6.26 -2.77 -19.54
C PHE A 53 -7.67 -3.30 -19.88
N GLY A 54 -8.64 -2.40 -20.07
CA GLY A 54 -10.01 -2.75 -20.39
C GLY A 54 -10.87 -3.16 -19.17
N PRO A 55 -12.20 -3.25 -19.34
CA PRO A 55 -13.13 -3.61 -18.27
C PRO A 55 -13.02 -5.07 -17.81
N GLU A 56 -12.34 -5.93 -18.57
CA GLU A 56 -12.13 -7.34 -18.24
C GLU A 56 -11.33 -7.56 -16.95
N VAL A 57 -10.57 -6.55 -16.50
CA VAL A 57 -9.80 -6.58 -15.25
C VAL A 57 -10.67 -6.29 -14.02
N LEU A 58 -11.98 -6.13 -14.18
CA LEU A 58 -12.93 -6.01 -13.08
C LEU A 58 -13.68 -7.33 -12.83
N HIS A 59 -14.07 -7.53 -11.58
CA HIS A 59 -15.14 -8.45 -11.20
C HIS A 59 -16.50 -7.82 -11.49
N SER A 60 -17.55 -8.63 -11.45
CA SER A 60 -18.94 -8.19 -11.66
C SER A 60 -19.43 -7.18 -10.61
N ASP A 61 -18.80 -7.13 -9.44
CA ASP A 61 -19.07 -6.18 -8.35
C ASP A 61 -18.29 -4.86 -8.51
N GLY A 62 -17.49 -4.71 -9.57
CA GLY A 62 -16.67 -3.53 -9.84
C GLY A 62 -15.34 -3.49 -9.07
N THR A 63 -14.97 -4.56 -8.35
CA THR A 63 -13.65 -4.70 -7.73
C THR A 63 -12.60 -5.16 -8.74
N LEU A 64 -11.31 -4.91 -8.46
CA LEU A 64 -10.23 -5.31 -9.34
C LEU A 64 -9.99 -6.83 -9.31
N ASN A 65 -10.07 -7.48 -10.48
CA ASN A 65 -9.66 -8.86 -10.68
C ASN A 65 -8.15 -8.97 -10.83
N ARG A 66 -7.49 -9.29 -9.71
CA ARG A 66 -6.03 -9.39 -9.61
C ARG A 66 -5.45 -10.57 -10.36
N GLU A 67 -6.17 -11.68 -10.45
CA GLU A 67 -5.71 -12.85 -11.21
C GLU A 67 -5.64 -12.53 -12.70
N LYS A 68 -6.69 -11.89 -13.24
CA LYS A 68 -6.72 -11.45 -14.63
C LYS A 68 -5.70 -10.37 -14.91
N LEU A 69 -5.66 -9.31 -14.09
CA LEU A 69 -4.67 -8.25 -14.27
C LEU A 69 -3.24 -8.81 -14.15
N GLY A 70 -3.00 -9.67 -13.16
CA GLY A 70 -1.76 -10.41 -12.97
C GLY A 70 -1.37 -11.18 -14.23
N GLY A 71 -2.26 -12.00 -14.77
CA GLY A 71 -2.02 -12.74 -16.01
C GLY A 71 -1.63 -11.83 -17.19
N LEU A 72 -2.28 -10.66 -17.32
CA LEU A 72 -1.98 -9.70 -18.39
C LEU A 72 -0.62 -9.01 -18.24
N VAL A 73 -0.24 -8.64 -17.01
CA VAL A 73 0.99 -7.88 -16.75
C VAL A 73 2.21 -8.76 -16.48
N PHE A 74 2.01 -10.01 -16.07
CA PHE A 74 3.13 -10.92 -15.78
C PHE A 74 3.80 -11.43 -17.05
N SER A 75 3.03 -11.61 -18.13
CA SER A 75 3.53 -12.07 -19.43
C SER A 75 4.11 -10.94 -20.30
N ASP A 76 3.86 -9.68 -19.97
CA ASP A 76 4.21 -8.52 -20.81
C ASP A 76 4.84 -7.40 -19.97
N GLU A 77 6.14 -7.19 -20.18
CA GLU A 77 6.92 -6.18 -19.46
C GLU A 77 6.42 -4.75 -19.72
N ALA A 78 5.94 -4.46 -20.93
CA ALA A 78 5.42 -3.13 -21.27
C ALA A 78 4.12 -2.85 -20.49
N LYS A 79 3.23 -3.84 -20.42
CA LYS A 79 2.01 -3.77 -19.59
C LYS A 79 2.34 -3.64 -18.10
N ARG A 80 3.35 -4.36 -17.60
CA ARG A 80 3.83 -4.21 -16.23
C ARG A 80 4.33 -2.79 -15.93
N LYS A 81 5.11 -2.20 -16.85
CA LYS A 81 5.57 -0.81 -16.72
C LYS A 81 4.41 0.18 -16.70
N GLN A 82 3.41 -0.01 -17.57
CA GLN A 82 2.21 0.83 -17.57
C GLN A 82 1.44 0.74 -16.25
N LEU A 83 1.23 -0.48 -15.71
CA LEU A 83 0.58 -0.65 -14.41
C LEU A 83 1.39 0.06 -13.31
N ASN A 84 2.70 -0.13 -13.28
CA ASN A 84 3.57 0.51 -12.29
C ASN A 84 3.52 2.04 -12.38
N MET A 85 3.50 2.62 -13.59
CA MET A 85 3.37 4.07 -13.79
C MET A 85 2.04 4.63 -13.25
N ILE A 86 0.96 3.83 -13.31
CA ILE A 86 -0.32 4.21 -12.72
C ILE A 86 -0.28 4.08 -11.20
N MET A 87 0.29 2.98 -10.68
CA MET A 87 0.25 2.62 -9.26
C MET A 87 1.20 3.45 -8.39
N HIS A 88 2.47 3.59 -8.78
CA HIS A 88 3.49 4.28 -7.97
C HIS A 88 3.08 5.66 -7.45
N PRO A 89 2.57 6.59 -8.29
CA PRO A 89 2.19 7.92 -7.80
C PRO A 89 0.97 7.89 -6.88
N GLU A 90 0.03 6.96 -7.09
CA GLU A 90 -1.17 6.86 -6.25
C GLU A 90 -0.83 6.22 -4.89
N ILE A 91 0.02 5.19 -4.87
CA ILE A 91 0.57 4.59 -3.64
C ILE A 91 1.36 5.63 -2.85
N GLY A 92 2.27 6.36 -3.50
CA GLY A 92 3.08 7.39 -2.83
C GLY A 92 2.23 8.47 -2.17
N LYS A 93 1.18 8.95 -2.86
CA LYS A 93 0.22 9.90 -2.28
C LYS A 93 -0.54 9.30 -1.10
N ALA A 94 -1.03 8.08 -1.22
CA ALA A 94 -1.79 7.43 -0.15
C ALA A 94 -0.92 7.17 1.09
N MET A 95 0.33 6.74 0.90
CA MET A 95 1.30 6.60 1.99
C MET A 95 1.57 7.95 2.66
N MET A 96 1.86 9.00 1.88
CA MET A 96 2.08 10.35 2.40
C MET A 96 0.88 10.86 3.21
N TRP A 97 -0.34 10.68 2.70
CA TRP A 97 -1.56 11.08 3.41
C TRP A 97 -1.76 10.31 4.72
N LYS A 98 -1.50 9.00 4.75
CA LYS A 98 -1.57 8.22 6.00
C LYS A 98 -0.54 8.67 7.02
N LEU A 99 0.70 8.92 6.58
CA LEU A 99 1.76 9.44 7.45
C LEU A 99 1.39 10.83 8.01
N LEU A 100 0.90 11.72 7.15
CA LEU A 100 0.46 13.05 7.56
C LEU A 100 -0.72 12.99 8.52
N TRP A 101 -1.71 12.12 8.27
CA TRP A 101 -2.84 11.91 9.16
C TRP A 101 -2.39 11.40 10.53
N LEU A 102 -1.47 10.43 10.57
CA LEU A 102 -0.89 9.93 11.82
C LEU A 102 -0.16 11.06 12.57
N PHE A 103 0.63 11.86 11.87
CA PHE A 103 1.32 13.02 12.44
C PHE A 103 0.35 14.05 13.02
N LEU A 104 -0.68 14.44 12.28
CA LEU A 104 -1.65 15.47 12.69
C LEU A 104 -2.62 14.98 13.77
N SER A 105 -2.97 13.70 13.77
CA SER A 105 -3.98 13.18 14.69
C SER A 105 -3.51 13.14 16.15
N GLY A 106 -2.21 13.33 16.42
CA GLY A 106 -1.67 13.47 17.77
C GLY A 106 -1.95 12.28 18.72
N ARG A 107 -2.50 11.17 18.19
CA ARG A 107 -3.14 10.10 18.99
C ARG A 107 -2.19 9.27 19.87
N TYR A 108 -0.90 9.57 19.89
CA TYR A 108 0.08 8.73 20.59
C TYR A 108 1.10 9.52 21.42
N TRP A 109 0.75 10.73 21.88
CA TRP A 109 1.56 11.47 22.85
C TRP A 109 1.45 10.92 24.30
N GLN A 110 0.75 9.80 24.53
CA GLN A 110 0.44 9.30 25.89
C GLN A 110 1.31 8.14 26.40
N SER A 111 2.32 7.68 25.67
CA SER A 111 3.37 6.83 26.25
C SER A 111 4.67 7.62 26.29
N HIS A 112 5.06 8.04 27.49
CA HIS A 112 6.39 8.54 27.78
C HIS A 112 7.46 7.63 27.12
N ASP A 113 8.40 8.23 26.40
CA ASP A 113 9.66 7.65 25.87
C ASP A 113 9.69 6.88 24.54
N VAL A 114 8.69 7.01 23.66
CA VAL A 114 8.87 6.64 22.24
C VAL A 114 8.58 7.84 21.34
N GLU A 115 9.64 8.51 20.90
CA GLU A 115 9.59 9.43 19.76
C GLU A 115 8.78 8.77 18.64
N THR A 116 7.67 9.39 18.23
CA THR A 116 6.64 8.82 17.35
C THR A 116 7.26 8.01 16.19
N ALA A 117 7.32 6.68 16.34
CA ALA A 117 7.83 5.77 15.33
C ALA A 117 6.69 5.36 14.40
N VAL A 118 6.87 5.48 13.09
CA VAL A 118 5.94 4.89 12.12
C VAL A 118 6.71 3.89 11.28
N VAL A 119 6.20 2.67 11.22
CA VAL A 119 6.84 1.59 10.50
C VAL A 119 6.27 1.49 9.10
N VAL A 120 7.12 1.56 8.07
CA VAL A 120 6.73 1.42 6.65
C VAL A 120 7.32 0.13 6.10
N SER A 121 6.47 -0.82 5.73
CA SER A 121 6.91 -2.07 5.10
C SER A 121 6.93 -1.92 3.58
N PHE A 122 8.07 -2.23 2.94
CA PHE A 122 8.25 -2.22 1.48
C PHE A 122 8.38 -3.65 0.89
N TRP A 123 8.12 -3.79 -0.42
CA TRP A 123 8.39 -5.00 -1.22
C TRP A 123 9.89 -5.25 -1.38
#